data_AF-A0A950IS39-F1
#
_entry.id   AF-A0A950IS39-F1
#
_cell.length_a   1.000
_cell.length_b   1.000
_cell.length_c   1.000
_cell.angle_alpha   90.00
_cell.angle_beta   90.00
_cell.angle_gamma   90.00
#
_symmetry.space_group_name_H-M   'P 1'
#
loop_
_entity.id
_entity.type
_entity.pdbx_description
1 polymer ?
#
loop_
_entity_poly.entity_id
_entity_poly.type
_entity_poly.pdbx_seq_one_letter_code
_entity_poly.pdbx_strand_id
1 'polypeptide(L)'
;MFEQAVVPVQDQMTFDEVQGALERAFDPAHVTEFLRRMQRAKLRARQFEAILASGLLGGDASAKYAALCDSDRGQIRERYLNLVERVNPAIRAKFLKVYAYY
;
A
#
# COMPACT_ATOMS: atom_id res chain seq x y z
N MET A 1 -16.88 -6.33 24.02
CA MET A 1 -16.09 -6.68 22.82
C MET A 1 -16.81 -6.03 21.65
N PHE A 2 -16.23 -5.01 21.02
CA PHE A 2 -16.84 -4.41 19.83
C PHE A 2 -16.42 -5.26 18.63
N GLU A 3 -17.33 -6.09 18.14
CA GLU A 3 -17.18 -6.73 16.83
C GLU A 3 -17.31 -5.63 15.78
N GLN A 4 -16.19 -5.26 15.14
CA GLN A 4 -16.27 -4.47 13.92
C GLN A 4 -16.98 -5.33 12.88
N ALA A 5 -18.17 -4.91 12.46
CA ALA A 5 -18.84 -5.53 11.33
C ALA A 5 -17.90 -5.44 10.12
N VAL A 6 -17.55 -6.60 9.56
CA VAL A 6 -16.80 -6.67 8.30
C VAL A 6 -17.70 -6.05 7.24
N VAL A 7 -17.38 -4.81 6.84
CA VAL A 7 -18.09 -4.17 5.74
C VAL A 7 -17.72 -4.94 4.47
N PRO A 8 -18.69 -5.55 3.77
CA PRO A 8 -18.38 -6.28 2.55
C PRO A 8 -17.81 -5.32 1.51
N VAL A 9 -16.79 -5.78 0.79
CA VAL A 9 -16.26 -5.07 -0.37
C VAL A 9 -17.37 -4.97 -1.42
N GLN A 10 -17.58 -3.76 -1.96
CA GLN A 10 -18.67 -3.52 -2.89
C GLN A 10 -18.26 -3.81 -4.33
N ASP A 11 -17.06 -3.37 -4.74
CA ASP A 11 -16.48 -3.69 -6.04
C ASP A 11 -15.30 -4.65 -5.88
N GLN A 12 -15.60 -5.94 -5.77
CA GLN A 12 -14.62 -6.98 -5.53
C GLN A 12 -13.53 -7.03 -6.62
N MET A 13 -13.91 -6.83 -7.88
CA MET A 13 -12.98 -6.94 -9.01
C MET A 13 -11.93 -5.82 -8.96
N THR A 14 -12.37 -4.57 -8.88
CA THR A 14 -11.46 -3.42 -8.82
C THR A 14 -10.63 -3.45 -7.53
N PHE A 15 -11.24 -3.89 -6.42
CA PHE A 15 -10.56 -4.04 -5.14
C PHE A 15 -9.41 -5.05 -5.22
N ASP A 16 -9.66 -6.24 -5.76
CA ASP A 16 -8.66 -7.30 -5.87
C ASP A 16 -7.49 -6.91 -6.77
N GLU A 17 -7.73 -6.12 -7.81
CA GLU A 17 -6.67 -5.61 -8.67
C GLU A 17 -5.74 -4.63 -7.94
N VAL A 18 -6.29 -3.73 -7.13
CA VAL A 18 -5.49 -2.81 -6.30
C VAL A 18 -4.78 -3.59 -5.19
N GLN A 19 -5.47 -4.51 -4.52
CA GLN A 19 -4.88 -5.36 -3.49
C GLN A 19 -3.71 -6.19 -4.07
N GLY A 20 -3.90 -6.82 -5.23
CA GLY A 20 -2.86 -7.60 -5.89
C GLY A 20 -1.65 -6.76 -6.32
N ALA A 21 -1.84 -5.47 -6.64
CA ALA A 21 -0.72 -4.55 -6.86
C ALA A 21 0.08 -4.30 -5.57
N LEU A 22 -0.60 -4.14 -4.43
CA LEU A 22 0.05 -4.01 -3.12
C LEU A 22 0.81 -5.28 -2.74
N GLU A 23 0.16 -6.44 -2.82
CA GLU A 23 0.78 -7.72 -2.46
C GLU A 23 2.04 -7.98 -3.29
N ARG A 24 2.01 -7.73 -4.60
CA ARG A 24 3.19 -7.85 -5.46
C ARG A 24 4.31 -6.88 -5.07
N ALA A 25 3.99 -5.65 -4.68
CA ALA A 25 4.98 -4.65 -4.29
C ALA A 25 5.66 -5.00 -2.94
N PHE A 26 4.91 -5.62 -2.02
CA PHE A 26 5.38 -6.02 -0.70
C PHE A 26 5.86 -7.48 -0.61
N ASP A 27 5.77 -8.24 -1.71
CA ASP A 27 6.35 -9.57 -1.80
C ASP A 27 7.85 -9.54 -1.41
N PRO A 28 8.36 -10.54 -0.68
CA PRO A 28 9.76 -10.57 -0.25
C PRO A 28 10.78 -10.39 -1.39
N ALA A 29 10.46 -10.82 -2.61
CA ALA A 29 11.31 -10.64 -3.78
C ALA A 29 11.35 -9.18 -4.29
N HIS A 30 10.30 -8.39 -4.05
CA HIS A 30 10.14 -7.05 -4.63
C HIS A 30 10.22 -5.90 -3.62
N VAL A 31 9.93 -6.14 -2.34
CA VAL A 31 9.78 -5.10 -1.31
C VAL A 31 11.01 -4.21 -1.17
N THR A 32 12.21 -4.77 -1.32
CA THR A 32 13.46 -3.98 -1.23
C THR A 32 13.58 -2.99 -2.39
N GLU A 33 13.24 -3.40 -3.61
CA GLU A 33 13.29 -2.49 -4.77
C GLU A 33 12.14 -1.48 -4.73
N PHE A 34 10.95 -1.90 -4.28
CA PHE A 34 9.83 -0.98 -4.06
C PHE A 34 10.20 0.16 -3.09
N LEU A 35 10.74 -0.18 -1.91
CA LEU A 35 11.19 0.82 -0.93
C LEU A 35 12.33 1.71 -1.47
N ARG A 36 13.22 1.16 -2.29
CA ARG A 36 14.27 1.94 -2.95
C ARG A 36 13.68 2.96 -3.93
N ARG A 37 12.68 2.57 -4.72
CA ARG A 37 11.98 3.48 -5.64
C ARG A 37 11.25 4.58 -4.88
N MET A 38 10.59 4.25 -3.76
CA MET A 38 9.98 5.25 -2.86
C MET A 38 11.02 6.24 -2.33
N GLN A 39 12.17 5.76 -1.88
CA GLN A 39 13.25 6.62 -1.40
C GLN A 39 13.76 7.57 -2.49
N ARG A 40 13.93 7.08 -3.72
CA ARG A 40 14.34 7.91 -4.88
C ARG A 40 13.30 8.97 -5.21
N ALA A 41 12.02 8.63 -5.11
CA ALA A 41 10.90 9.55 -5.27
C ALA A 41 10.71 10.50 -4.07
N LYS A 42 11.54 10.40 -3.02
CA LYS A 42 11.43 11.15 -1.76
C LYS A 42 10.09 10.95 -1.04
N LEU A 43 9.45 9.81 -1.26
CA LEU A 43 8.19 9.43 -0.63
C LEU A 43 8.45 8.69 0.70
N ARG A 44 7.59 8.94 1.68
CA ARG A 44 7.55 8.24 2.97
C ARG A 44 6.47 7.17 2.93
N ALA A 45 6.66 6.07 3.66
CA ALA A 45 5.70 4.95 3.70
C ALA A 45 4.29 5.39 4.10
N ARG A 46 4.13 6.40 4.96
CA ARG A 46 2.81 6.93 5.34
C ARG A 46 2.05 7.67 4.21
N GLN A 47 2.71 8.05 3.13
CA GLN A 47 2.14 8.88 2.06
C GLN A 47 1.46 8.02 0.98
N PHE A 48 0.51 7.17 1.40
CA PHE A 48 -0.13 6.18 0.52
C PHE A 48 -0.64 6.77 -0.80
N GLU A 49 -1.44 7.84 -0.75
CA GLU A 49 -2.00 8.48 -1.95
C GLU A 49 -0.91 9.00 -2.90
N ALA A 50 0.18 9.56 -2.37
CA ALA A 50 1.28 10.05 -3.18
C ALA A 50 2.05 8.89 -3.83
N ILE A 51 2.14 7.73 -3.16
CA ILE A 51 2.75 6.51 -3.71
C ILE A 51 1.88 5.96 -4.84
N LEU A 52 0.55 5.90 -4.66
CA LEU A 52 -0.38 5.54 -5.74
C LEU A 52 -0.23 6.48 -6.94
N ALA A 53 -0.30 7.79 -6.72
CA ALA A 53 -0.21 8.81 -7.76
C ALA A 53 1.15 8.80 -8.50
N SER A 54 2.22 8.32 -7.84
CA SER A 54 3.54 8.19 -8.45
C SER A 54 3.69 6.99 -9.41
N GLY A 55 2.68 6.14 -9.52
CA GLY A 55 2.69 4.95 -10.38
C GLY A 55 3.61 3.82 -9.89
N LEU A 56 4.13 3.91 -8.67
CA LEU A 56 5.02 2.89 -8.09
C LEU A 56 4.35 1.53 -7.90
N LEU A 57 3.02 1.51 -7.82
CA LEU A 57 2.18 0.30 -7.71
C LEU A 57 1.66 -0.19 -9.08
N GLY A 58 2.14 0.39 -10.18
CA GLY A 58 1.64 0.14 -11.55
C GLY A 58 0.76 1.28 -12.06
N GLY A 59 0.70 1.43 -13.38
CA GLY A 59 0.07 2.58 -14.05
C GLY A 59 -1.42 2.74 -13.73
N ASP A 60 -2.15 1.62 -13.64
CA ASP A 60 -3.61 1.66 -13.46
C ASP A 60 -4.04 1.66 -11.98
N ALA A 61 -3.13 1.37 -11.04
CA ALA A 61 -3.47 1.19 -9.63
C ALA A 61 -4.10 2.46 -9.02
N SER A 62 -3.61 3.64 -9.41
CA SER A 62 -4.18 4.92 -8.97
C SER A 62 -5.58 5.15 -9.50
N ALA A 63 -5.85 4.81 -10.77
CA ALA A 63 -7.16 5.01 -11.38
C ALA A 63 -8.19 4.02 -10.82
N LYS A 64 -7.80 2.75 -10.65
CA LYS A 64 -8.61 1.70 -10.03
C LYS A 64 -8.94 2.04 -8.58
N TYR A 65 -7.96 2.49 -7.80
CA TYR A 65 -8.20 2.95 -6.43
C TYR A 65 -9.17 4.14 -6.39
N ALA A 66 -9.05 5.09 -7.31
CA ALA A 66 -9.95 6.25 -7.37
C ALA A 66 -11.40 5.90 -7.75
N ALA A 67 -11.60 4.78 -8.46
CA ALA A 67 -12.93 4.28 -8.86
C ALA A 67 -13.69 3.58 -7.71
N LEU A 68 -12.98 3.14 -6.66
CA LEU A 68 -13.59 2.49 -5.50
C LEU A 68 -14.40 3.48 -4.64
N CYS A 69 -15.42 2.95 -3.95
CA CYS A 69 -16.17 3.71 -2.96
C CYS A 69 -15.31 4.00 -1.71
N ASP A 70 -15.73 4.94 -0.87
CA ASP A 70 -14.98 5.34 0.33
C ASP A 70 -14.68 4.18 1.28
N SER A 71 -15.62 3.24 1.41
CA SER A 71 -15.44 2.07 2.27
C SER A 71 -14.33 1.15 1.76
N ASP A 72 -14.38 0.79 0.48
CA ASP A 72 -13.38 -0.08 -0.16
C ASP A 72 -12.00 0.59 -0.19
N ARG A 73 -11.95 1.91 -0.45
CA ARG A 73 -10.72 2.72 -0.36
C ARG A 73 -10.11 2.72 1.04
N GLY A 74 -10.95 2.79 2.07
CA GLY A 74 -10.51 2.67 3.47
C GLY A 74 -9.87 1.31 3.75
N GLN A 75 -10.53 0.23 3.33
CA GLN A 75 -10.02 -1.14 3.52
C GLN A 75 -8.67 -1.37 2.81
N ILE A 76 -8.50 -0.89 1.58
CA ILE A 76 -7.20 -0.96 0.87
C ILE A 76 -6.11 -0.20 1.63
N ARG A 77 -6.43 0.99 2.15
CA ARG A 77 -5.48 1.82 2.90
C ARG A 77 -5.03 1.12 4.18
N GLU A 78 -5.95 0.49 4.91
CA GLU A 78 -5.63 -0.32 6.09
C GLU A 78 -4.73 -1.52 5.73
N ARG A 79 -5.04 -2.23 4.65
CA ARG A 79 -4.18 -3.33 4.15
C ARG A 79 -2.78 -2.85 3.81
N TYR A 80 -2.65 -1.71 3.13
CA TYR A 80 -1.35 -1.12 2.85
C TYR A 80 -0.54 -0.81 4.12
N LEU A 81 -1.16 -0.20 5.14
CA LEU A 81 -0.49 0.10 6.41
C LEU A 81 -0.03 -1.19 7.12
N ASN A 82 -0.88 -2.21 7.15
CA ASN A 82 -0.51 -3.52 7.68
C ASN A 82 0.69 -4.14 6.94
N LEU A 83 0.75 -4.04 5.61
CA LEU A 83 1.88 -4.52 4.81
C LEU A 83 3.17 -3.75 5.14
N VAL A 84 3.09 -2.42 5.27
CA VAL A 84 4.22 -1.56 5.65
C VAL A 84 4.81 -1.97 7.01
N GLU A 85 3.95 -2.27 7.98
CA GLU A 85 4.34 -2.69 9.33
C GLU A 85 4.99 -4.07 9.37
N ARG A 86 4.52 -4.99 8.53
CA ARG A 86 5.02 -6.37 8.44
C ARG A 86 6.34 -6.51 7.67
N VAL A 87 6.84 -5.44 7.06
CA VAL A 87 8.16 -5.48 6.40
C VAL A 87 9.24 -5.84 7.42
N ASN A 88 10.10 -6.80 7.05
CA ASN A 88 11.18 -7.28 7.88
C ASN A 88 12.01 -6.11 8.49
N PRO A 89 12.24 -6.08 9.80
CA PRO A 89 12.99 -5.01 10.47
C PRO A 89 14.38 -4.73 9.87
N ALA A 90 15.08 -5.76 9.40
CA ALA A 90 16.39 -5.62 8.76
C ALA A 90 16.31 -4.88 7.41
N ILE A 91 15.18 -4.99 6.70
CA ILE A 91 14.92 -4.19 5.48
C ILE A 91 14.54 -2.76 5.90
N ARG A 92 13.65 -2.59 6.87
CA ARG A 92 13.25 -1.27 7.39
C ARG A 92 14.46 -0.43 7.82
N ALA A 93 15.43 -1.05 8.49
CA ALA A 93 16.68 -0.42 8.92
C ALA A 93 17.54 0.11 7.77
N LYS A 94 17.43 -0.45 6.56
CA LYS A 94 18.11 0.06 5.36
C LYS A 94 17.40 1.26 4.75
N PHE A 95 16.10 1.41 5.01
CA PHE A 95 15.22 2.43 4.43
C PHE A 95 14.65 3.39 5.49
N LEU A 96 15.42 3.72 6.54
CA LEU A 96 14.98 4.57 7.67
C LEU A 96 14.36 5.90 7.22
N LYS A 97 14.86 6.49 6.13
CA LYS A 97 14.24 7.69 5.55
C LYS A 97 12.80 7.39 5.10
N VAL A 98 12.55 6.31 4.38
CA VAL A 98 11.20 5.95 3.94
C VAL A 98 10.27 5.75 5.14
N TYR A 99 10.79 5.18 6.23
CA TYR A 99 10.07 4.92 7.48
C TYR A 99 10.13 6.07 8.51
N ALA A 100 10.67 7.23 8.17
CA ALA A 100 10.78 8.32 9.14
C ALA A 100 9.39 8.75 9.61
N TYR A 101 9.22 8.85 10.95
CA TYR A 101 7.95 9.17 11.63
C TYR A 101 6.87 8.07 11.50
N TYR A 102 7.29 6.81 11.45
CA TYR A 102 6.48 5.60 11.57
C TYR A 102 6.94 4.79 12.79
#